data_AF-A0A1Q5HRL4-F1
#
_entry.id   AF-A0A1Q5HRL4-F1
#
_cell.length_a   1.000
_cell.length_b   1.000
_cell.length_c   1.000
_cell.angle_alpha   90.00
_cell.angle_beta   90.00
_cell.angle_gamma   90.00
#
_symmetry.space_group_name_H-M   'P 1'
#
loop_
_entity.id
_entity.type
_entity.pdbx_description
1 polymer ?
#
loop_
_entity_poly.entity_id
_entity_poly.type
_entity_poly.pdbx_seq_one_letter_code
_entity_poly.pdbx_strand_id
1 'polypeptide(L)' 'MVVEEHWWNGVNNPRGRRDVYICTDGSQWQVQAQIGGASGRSKIQQCPSRGSASILAGAWRASGSGWRAMPR' A
#
# COMPACT_ATOMS: atom_id res chain seq x y z
N MET A 1 -5.04 9.16 10.67
CA MET A 1 -5.12 8.59 9.31
C MET A 1 -5.45 7.11 9.43
N VAL A 2 -6.42 6.62 8.66
CA VAL A 2 -6.95 5.26 8.72
C VAL A 2 -6.53 4.49 7.47
N VAL A 3 -6.16 3.21 7.63
CA VAL A 3 -5.92 2.30 6.50
C VAL A 3 -7.28 1.80 6.00
N GLU A 4 -7.58 2.05 4.73
CA GLU A 4 -8.79 1.56 4.07
C GLU A 4 -8.54 0.18 3.47
N GLU A 5 -7.39 0.02 2.81
CA GLU A 5 -7.04 -1.21 2.09
C GLU A 5 -5.53 -1.48 2.24
N HIS A 6 -5.16 -2.75 2.39
CA HIS A 6 -3.78 -3.20 2.56
C HIS A 6 -3.52 -4.46 1.73
N TRP A 7 -2.37 -4.48 1.05
CA TRP A 7 -1.82 -5.66 0.41
C TRP A 7 -0.38 -5.90 0.81
N TRP A 8 0.01 -7.17 0.86
CA TRP A 8 1.38 -7.59 1.05
C TRP A 8 1.79 -8.63 0.01
N ASN A 9 3.07 -8.70 -0.31
CA ASN A 9 3.60 -9.55 -1.39
C ASN A 9 3.84 -11.02 -1.01
N GLY A 10 3.41 -11.47 0.17
CA GLY A 10 3.59 -12.86 0.60
C GLY A 10 4.99 -13.20 1.14
N VAL A 11 5.93 -12.24 1.19
CA VAL A 11 7.31 -12.50 1.62
C VAL A 11 7.47 -12.22 3.11
N ASN A 12 7.83 -13.25 3.87
CA ASN A 12 7.95 -13.16 5.34
C ASN A 12 9.30 -12.59 5.82
N ASN A 13 10.35 -12.64 5.01
CA ASN A 13 11.62 -12.04 5.41
C ASN A 13 11.54 -10.50 5.30
N PRO A 14 12.10 -9.72 6.24
CA PRO A 14 11.97 -8.27 6.23
C PRO A 14 12.49 -7.63 4.94
N ARG A 15 13.66 -8.04 4.45
CA ARG A 15 14.31 -7.46 3.26
C ARG A 15 13.47 -7.55 1.98
N GLY A 16 12.72 -8.63 1.83
CA GLY A 16 11.88 -8.90 0.66
C GLY A 16 10.40 -8.57 0.88
N ARG A 17 9.98 -8.32 2.13
CA ARG A 17 8.61 -7.93 2.46
C ARG A 17 8.29 -6.57 1.84
N ARG A 18 7.17 -6.54 1.12
CA ARG A 18 6.59 -5.33 0.56
C ARG A 18 5.13 -5.23 0.93
N ASP A 19 4.72 -4.05 1.32
CA ASP A 19 3.34 -3.73 1.67
C ASP A 19 2.90 -2.49 0.88
N VAL A 20 1.63 -2.47 0.46
CA VAL A 20 0.98 -1.31 -0.17
C VAL A 20 -0.30 -1.03 0.59
N TYR A 21 -0.52 0.23 0.94
CA TYR A 21 -1.68 0.69 1.69
C TYR A 21 -2.37 1.82 0.94
N ILE A 22 -3.70 1.84 1.02
CA ILE A 22 -4.48 3.05 0.77
C ILE A 22 -4.93 3.57 2.13
N CYS A 23 -4.65 4.84 2.40
CA CYS A 23 -5.02 5.49 3.65
C CYS A 23 -5.82 6.76 3.39
N THR A 24 -6.69 7.12 4.33
CA THR A 24 -7.43 8.39 4.31
C THR A 24 -7.61 8.96 5.72
N ASP A 25 -7.77 10.26 5.82
CA ASP A 25 -8.23 10.94 7.05
C ASP A 25 -9.70 11.41 6.95
N GLY A 26 -10.40 11.04 5.87
CA GLY A 26 -11.76 11.47 5.55
C GLY A 26 -11.82 12.59 4.50
N SER A 27 -10.73 13.35 4.31
CA SER A 27 -10.66 14.45 3.34
C SER A 27 -9.57 14.22 2.29
N GLN A 28 -8.44 13.65 2.68
CA GLN A 28 -7.29 13.36 1.82
C GLN A 28 -7.12 11.86 1.65
N TRP A 29 -6.63 11.46 0.47
CA TRP A 29 -6.29 10.08 0.16
C TRP A 29 -4.79 9.99 -0.09
N GLN A 30 -4.16 8.90 0.34
CA GLN A 30 -2.78 8.63 -0.02
C GLN A 30 -2.55 7.15 -0.24
N VAL A 31 -1.52 6.83 -1.01
CA VAL A 31 -0.98 5.48 -1.14
C VAL A 31 0.38 5.43 -0.49
N GLN A 32 0.60 4.41 0.34
CA GLN A 32 1.90 4.15 0.97
C GLN A 32 2.45 2.82 0.48
N ALA A 33 3.70 2.80 0.02
CA ALA A 33 4.46 1.58 -0.27
C ALA A 33 5.57 1.45 0.75
N GLN A 34 5.72 0.26 1.32
CA GLN A 34 6.72 -0.05 2.32
C GLN A 34 7.57 -1.22 1.85
N ILE A 35 8.89 -1.11 2.04
CA ILE A 35 9.87 -2.17 1.77
C ILE A 35 10.67 -2.37 3.04
N GLY A 36 10.80 -3.60 3.54
CA GLY A 36 11.55 -3.87 4.77
C GLY A 36 10.70 -4.22 5.99
N GLY A 37 9.37 -4.34 5.84
CA GLY A 37 8.44 -4.42 6.97
C GLY A 37 8.41 -3.13 7.81
N ALA A 38 7.96 -3.20 9.06
CA ALA A 38 7.68 -2.05 9.94
C ALA A 38 8.86 -1.07 10.10
N SER A 39 10.10 -1.56 10.15
CA SER A 39 11.32 -0.73 10.27
C SER A 39 11.93 -0.36 8.92
N GLY A 40 11.23 -0.67 7.82
CA GLY A 40 11.67 -0.46 6.45
C GLY A 40 11.52 0.97 5.94
N ARG A 41 11.83 1.17 4.65
CA ARG A 41 11.61 2.44 3.96
C ARG A 41 10.17 2.52 3.47
N SER A 42 9.58 3.70 3.57
CA SER A 42 8.25 3.99 3.03
C SER A 42 8.30 5.11 2.00
N LYS A 43 7.48 4.97 0.95
CA LYS A 43 7.13 6.04 0.02
C LYS A 43 5.65 6.33 0.16
N ILE A 44 5.29 7.61 0.31
CA ILE A 44 3.90 8.07 0.40
C ILE A 44 3.62 8.97 -0.80
N GLN A 45 2.44 8.82 -1.40
CA GLN A 45 1.96 9.66 -2.49
C GLN A 45 0.53 10.10 -2.21
N GLN A 46 0.31 11.41 -2.12
CA GLN A 46 -1.02 11.99 -1.99
C GLN A 46 -1.82 11.81 -3.29
N CYS A 47 -3.12 11.61 -3.13
CA CYS A 47 -4.09 11.33 -4.18
C CYS A 47 -5.34 12.20 -3.96
N PRO A 48 -5.91 12.79 -5.03
CA PRO A 48 -7.09 13.65 -4.91
C PRO A 48 -8.38 12.89 -4.56
N SER A 49 -8.41 11.57 -4.72
CA SER A 49 -9.61 10.75 -4.46
C SER A 49 -9.29 9.29 -4.21
N ARG A 50 -10.26 8.54 -3.66
CA ARG A 50 -10.19 7.06 -3.53
C ARG A 50 -9.89 6.38 -4.86
N GLY A 51 -10.51 6.82 -5.95
CA GLY A 51 -10.30 6.23 -7.28
C GLY A 51 -8.86 6.37 -7.74
N SER A 52 -8.27 7.57 -7.61
CA SER A 52 -6.86 7.80 -7.94
C SER A 52 -5.91 6.99 -7.05
N ALA A 53 -6.20 6.87 -5.75
CA ALA A 53 -5.43 6.02 -4.83
C ALA A 53 -5.50 4.55 -5.23
N SER A 54 -6.67 4.07 -5.66
CA SER A 54 -6.86 2.68 -6.11
C SER A 54 -6.04 2.36 -7.36
N ILE A 55 -6.03 3.27 -8.34
CA ILE A 55 -5.23 3.15 -9.56
C ILE A 55 -3.74 3.12 -9.22
N LEU A 56 -3.28 4.06 -8.40
CA LEU A 56 -1.88 4.15 -8.00
C LEU A 56 -1.42 2.93 -7.19
N ALA A 57 -2.25 2.44 -6.26
CA ALA A 57 -1.98 1.22 -5.51
C ALA A 57 -1.93 -0.01 -6.43
N GLY A 58 -2.76 -0.07 -7.48
CA GLY A 58 -2.66 -1.08 -8.53
C GLY A 58 -1.32 -1.02 -9.28
N ALA A 59 -0.90 0.19 -9.68
CA ALA A 59 0.37 0.40 -10.37
C ALA A 59 1.58 0.00 -9.50
N TRP A 60 1.56 0.33 -8.20
CA TRP A 60 2.63 -0.03 -7.26
C TRP A 60 2.72 -1.54 -6.97
N ARG A 61 1.61 -2.25 -7.12
CA ARG A 61 1.58 -3.71 -7.10
C ARG A 61 2.05 -4.33 -8.43
N ALA A 62 2.46 -3.52 -9.41
CA ALA A 62 3.04 -3.92 -10.69
C ALA A 62 2.19 -4.95 -11.46
N SER A 63 0.86 -4.83 -11.39
CA SER A 63 -0.12 -5.74 -12.02
C SER A 63 0.06 -7.25 -11.70
N GLY A 64 0.92 -7.59 -10.73
CA GLY A 64 1.45 -8.94 -10.56
C GLY A 64 0.57 -9.85 -9.72
N SER A 65 0.40 -11.10 -10.19
CA SER A 65 -0.11 -12.20 -9.38
C SER A 65 0.84 -12.45 -8.19
N GLY A 66 0.30 -12.45 -6.97
CA GLY A 66 1.06 -12.74 -5.75
C GLY A 66 0.84 -11.76 -4.60
N TRP A 67 0.25 -10.60 -4.86
CA TRP A 67 -0.21 -9.70 -3.80
C TRP A 67 -1.45 -10.26 -3.12
N ARG A 68 -1.44 -10.26 -1.79
CA ARG A 68 -2.52 -10.77 -0.96
C ARG A 68 -3.16 -9.58 -0.26
N ALA A 69 -4.48 -9.44 -0.43
CA ALA A 69 -5.25 -8.49 0.34
C ALA A 69 -5.28 -8.95 1.80
N MET A 70 -5.08 -8.01 2.72
CA MET A 70 -5.22 -8.25 4.15
C MET A 70 -6.55 -7.70 4.63
N PRO A 71 -7.21 -8.39 5.57
CA PRO A 71 -8.34 -7.81 6.27
C PRO A 71 -7.91 -6.53 6.99
N ARG A 72 -8.85 -5.59 7.07
CA ARG A 72 -8.70 -4.28 7.71
C ARG A 72 -8.66 -4.39 9.23
#